data_AF-A0A7Z9UC91-F1
#
_entry.id   AF-A0A7Z9UC91-F1
#
_cell.length_a   1.000
_cell.length_b   1.000
_cell.length_c   1.000
_cell.angle_alpha   90.00
_cell.angle_beta   90.00
_cell.angle_gamma   90.00
#
_symmetry.space_group_name_H-M   'P 1'
#
loop_
_entity.id
_entity.type
_entity.pdbx_description
1 polymer ?
#
loop_
_entity_poly.entity_id
_entity_poly.type
_entity_poly.pdbx_seq_one_letter_code
_entity_poly.pdbx_strand_id
1 'polypeptide(L)'
;MGKHQVFRMAQRVLKEVQLTFRHTTPTSFAPGTEGKRWFFEVPDERDNQENWSELLHRITYNANCLLRQEQPSDNGWWAMESFQTQTVDSEKALSWNGETTAESALPTIPWCVLLTSWEPSICYWVDSHGIYDALDFNAFCELLAFRWAEQGKPVEAAREFLRKLYPDAWERIWNERLHRMENIACIREPNPIPVFRQPGERPWTSGPPQSP
;
A
#
# COMPACT_ATOMS: atom_id res chain seq x y z
N MET A 1 -34.74 -20.99 2.89
CA MET A 1 -33.40 -21.60 2.66
C MET A 1 -32.73 -20.88 1.50
N GLY A 2 -31.51 -20.39 1.71
CA GLY A 2 -30.61 -20.01 0.63
C GLY A 2 -30.55 -18.52 0.30
N LYS A 3 -29.61 -17.82 0.94
CA LYS A 3 -28.57 -16.96 0.32
C LYS A 3 -27.83 -16.20 1.43
N HIS A 4 -27.23 -16.95 2.36
CA HIS A 4 -25.97 -16.49 2.93
C HIS A 4 -24.93 -16.75 1.87
N GLN A 5 -24.84 -15.81 0.91
CA GLN A 5 -23.67 -15.68 0.07
C GLN A 5 -22.60 -15.20 1.03
N VAL A 6 -22.00 -16.15 1.75
CA VAL A 6 -20.76 -15.94 2.47
C VAL A 6 -19.83 -15.36 1.42
N PHE A 7 -19.57 -14.06 1.51
CA PHE A 7 -18.39 -13.49 0.91
C PHE A 7 -17.25 -14.35 1.45
N ARG A 8 -16.84 -15.38 0.70
CA ARG A 8 -15.47 -15.87 0.79
C ARG A 8 -14.67 -14.65 0.37
N MET A 9 -14.37 -13.77 1.32
CA MET A 9 -13.34 -12.77 1.11
C MET A 9 -12.15 -13.59 0.64
N ALA A 10 -11.73 -13.35 -0.61
CA ALA A 10 -10.54 -13.98 -1.15
C ALA A 10 -9.45 -13.87 -0.09
N GLN A 11 -8.66 -14.92 0.11
CA GLN A 11 -7.54 -14.87 1.04
C GLN A 11 -6.69 -13.64 0.71
N ARG A 12 -6.32 -12.85 1.72
CA ARG A 12 -5.54 -11.61 1.52
C ARG A 12 -4.22 -11.73 2.25
N VAL A 13 -3.21 -11.10 1.68
CA VAL A 13 -1.85 -11.13 2.19
C VAL A 13 -1.34 -9.71 2.38
N LEU A 14 -0.62 -9.50 3.48
CA LEU A 14 0.09 -8.25 3.74
C LEU A 14 1.52 -8.39 3.21
N LYS A 15 1.93 -7.46 2.36
CA LYS A 15 3.18 -7.52 1.62
C LYS A 15 3.97 -6.25 1.85
N GLU A 16 5.26 -6.42 2.07
CA GLU A 16 6.24 -5.36 1.91
C GLU A 16 6.88 -5.52 0.53
N VAL A 17 7.06 -4.40 -0.15
CA VAL A 17 7.73 -4.31 -1.44
C VAL A 17 8.92 -3.39 -1.29
N GLN A 18 10.11 -3.91 -1.54
CA GLN A 18 11.33 -3.12 -1.66
C GLN A 18 11.48 -2.73 -3.13
N LEU A 19 11.50 -1.43 -3.41
CA LEU A 19 11.56 -0.88 -4.76
C LEU A 19 12.90 -0.22 -5.00
N THR A 20 13.42 -0.37 -6.21
CA THR A 20 14.58 0.38 -6.69
C THR A 20 14.13 1.29 -7.82
N PHE A 21 14.38 2.58 -7.68
CA PHE A 21 14.05 3.59 -8.66
C PHE A 21 15.29 4.24 -9.25
N ARG A 22 15.21 4.69 -10.50
CA ARG A 22 16.18 5.59 -11.12
C ARG A 22 15.46 6.87 -11.52
N HIS A 23 16.10 8.01 -11.25
CA HIS A 23 15.64 9.28 -11.78
C HIS A 23 16.02 9.40 -13.27
N THR A 24 15.05 9.75 -14.10
CA THR A 24 15.18 9.80 -15.56
C THR A 24 14.59 11.08 -16.12
N THR A 25 15.07 11.52 -17.28
CA THR A 25 14.42 12.53 -18.12
C THR A 25 14.20 11.91 -19.49
N PRO A 26 13.43 12.55 -20.41
CA PRO A 26 13.30 12.06 -21.77
C PRO A 26 14.64 11.85 -22.51
N THR A 27 15.71 12.51 -22.08
CA THR A 27 17.01 12.52 -22.77
C THR A 27 18.16 11.93 -21.96
N SER A 28 17.96 11.60 -20.68
CA SER A 28 19.06 11.17 -19.81
C SER A 28 18.60 10.29 -18.65
N PHE A 29 19.56 9.53 -18.11
CA PHE A 29 19.39 8.72 -16.90
C PHE A 29 20.35 9.21 -15.83
N ALA A 30 19.87 9.36 -14.60
CA ALA A 30 20.76 9.59 -13.47
C ALA A 30 21.65 8.36 -13.24
N PRO A 31 22.90 8.54 -12.77
CA PRO A 31 23.83 7.42 -12.59
C PRO A 31 23.50 6.52 -11.39
N GLY A 32 22.70 7.00 -10.43
CA GLY A 32 22.37 6.29 -9.20
C GLY A 32 20.90 5.81 -9.14
N THR A 33 20.64 4.96 -8.17
CA THR A 33 19.30 4.47 -7.83
C THR A 33 18.92 4.85 -6.40
N GLU A 34 17.62 4.91 -6.12
CA GLU A 34 17.04 5.15 -4.80
C GLU A 34 16.17 3.96 -4.39
N GLY A 35 16.35 3.50 -3.15
CA GLY A 35 15.56 2.43 -2.55
C GLY A 35 14.36 2.97 -1.77
N LYS A 36 13.19 2.35 -1.97
CA LYS A 36 11.95 2.63 -1.21
C LYS A 36 11.34 1.35 -0.65
N ARG A 37 10.48 1.49 0.35
CA ARG A 37 9.70 0.40 0.93
C ARG A 37 8.22 0.79 0.96
N TRP A 38 7.40 0.01 0.28
CA TRP A 38 5.94 0.16 0.26
C TRP A 38 5.28 -1.06 0.91
N PHE A 39 4.06 -0.88 1.38
CA PHE A 39 3.29 -1.86 2.12
C PHE A 39 1.90 -1.98 1.53
N PHE A 40 1.45 -3.22 1.37
CA PHE A 40 0.23 -3.52 0.65
C PHE A 40 -0.60 -4.54 1.39
N GLU A 41 -1.91 -4.41 1.27
CA GLU A 41 -2.81 -5.54 1.36
C GLU A 41 -3.34 -5.90 -0.02
N VAL A 42 -3.09 -7.14 -0.45
CA VAL A 42 -3.53 -7.64 -1.76
C VAL A 42 -4.30 -8.94 -1.64
N PRO A 43 -5.20 -9.25 -2.58
CA PRO A 43 -5.74 -10.60 -2.74
C PRO A 43 -4.60 -11.57 -3.07
N ASP A 44 -4.63 -12.78 -2.50
CA ASP A 44 -3.65 -13.85 -2.71
C ASP A 44 -3.52 -14.23 -4.19
N GLU A 45 -4.62 -14.23 -4.94
CA GLU A 45 -4.65 -14.45 -6.39
C GLU A 45 -3.85 -13.40 -7.19
N ARG A 46 -3.60 -12.22 -6.61
CA ARG A 46 -2.77 -11.16 -7.21
C ARG A 46 -1.34 -11.14 -6.68
N ASP A 47 -0.98 -11.98 -5.71
CA ASP A 47 0.40 -12.09 -5.19
C ASP A 47 1.29 -12.92 -6.12
N ASN A 48 1.52 -12.39 -7.33
CA ASN A 48 2.40 -13.00 -8.32
C ASN A 48 3.18 -11.93 -9.11
N GLN A 49 4.28 -12.35 -9.73
CA GLN A 49 5.26 -11.45 -10.36
C GLN A 49 4.64 -10.53 -11.43
N GLU A 50 3.72 -11.06 -12.25
CA GLU A 50 3.12 -10.30 -13.35
C GLU A 50 2.21 -9.19 -12.82
N ASN A 51 1.32 -9.52 -11.88
CA ASN A 51 0.43 -8.56 -11.24
C ASN A 51 1.19 -7.50 -10.43
N TRP A 52 2.28 -7.88 -9.76
CA TRP A 52 3.15 -6.92 -9.07
C TRP A 52 3.84 -5.96 -10.04
N SER A 53 4.42 -6.48 -11.13
CA SER A 53 5.07 -5.64 -12.13
C SER A 53 4.10 -4.61 -12.72
N GLU A 54 2.89 -5.04 -13.09
CA GLU A 54 1.83 -4.15 -13.57
C GLU A 54 1.46 -3.08 -12.54
N LEU A 55 1.10 -3.50 -11.33
CA LEU A 55 0.62 -2.62 -10.27
C LEU A 55 1.65 -1.56 -9.90
N LEU A 56 2.90 -1.97 -9.67
CA LEU A 56 3.95 -1.05 -9.21
C LEU A 56 4.31 -0.04 -10.30
N HIS A 57 4.44 -0.46 -11.56
CA HIS A 57 4.66 0.50 -12.65
C HIS A 57 3.50 1.49 -12.79
N ARG A 58 2.26 1.04 -12.59
CA ARG A 58 1.08 1.90 -12.66
C ARG A 58 1.02 2.90 -11.50
N ILE A 59 1.28 2.47 -10.26
CA ILE A 59 1.35 3.38 -9.10
C ILE A 59 2.42 4.45 -9.33
N THR A 60 3.63 4.04 -9.76
CA THR A 60 4.73 4.99 -10.03
C THR A 60 4.40 5.94 -11.18
N TYR A 61 3.79 5.46 -12.27
CA TYR A 61 3.36 6.33 -13.37
C TYR A 61 2.36 7.39 -12.90
N ASN A 62 1.36 6.98 -12.11
CA ASN A 62 0.34 7.88 -11.57
C ASN A 62 0.97 8.92 -10.62
N ALA A 63 1.94 8.52 -9.78
CA ALA A 63 2.71 9.44 -8.94
C ALA A 63 3.50 10.46 -9.77
N ASN A 64 4.23 10.02 -10.80
CA ASN A 64 4.92 10.93 -11.74
C ASN A 64 3.95 11.92 -12.40
N CYS A 65 2.74 11.48 -12.76
CA CYS A 65 1.74 12.37 -13.35
C CYS A 65 1.26 13.46 -12.37
N LEU A 66 1.04 13.11 -11.10
CA LEU A 66 0.68 14.08 -10.05
C LEU A 66 1.80 15.10 -9.83
N LEU A 67 3.05 14.63 -9.69
CA LEU A 67 4.21 15.52 -9.51
C LEU A 67 4.34 16.52 -10.65
N ARG A 68 4.10 16.10 -11.90
CA ARG A 68 4.16 16.99 -13.06
C ARG A 68 3.00 18.00 -13.10
N GLN A 69 1.84 17.67 -12.53
CA GLN A 69 0.75 18.64 -12.38
C GLN A 69 1.12 19.72 -11.35
N GLU A 70 1.77 19.32 -10.26
CA GLU A 70 2.22 20.25 -9.21
C GLU A 70 3.45 21.06 -9.61
N GLN A 71 4.36 20.45 -10.40
CA GLN A 71 5.62 21.03 -10.84
C GLN A 71 5.80 20.87 -12.36
N PRO A 72 5.07 21.64 -13.20
CA PRO A 72 5.08 21.45 -14.66
C PRO A 72 6.44 21.68 -15.33
N SER A 73 7.35 22.41 -14.68
CA SER A 73 8.72 22.63 -15.15
C SER A 73 9.67 21.47 -14.86
N ASP A 74 9.29 20.55 -13.98
CA ASP A 74 10.09 19.36 -13.69
C ASP A 74 9.87 18.31 -14.80
N ASN A 75 10.95 18.01 -15.51
CA ASN A 75 10.97 17.00 -16.57
C ASN A 75 11.50 15.65 -16.08
N GLY A 76 11.75 15.53 -14.77
CA GLY A 76 12.13 14.30 -14.09
C GLY A 76 11.01 13.28 -14.03
N TRP A 77 11.40 12.02 -14.07
CA TRP A 77 10.54 10.84 -13.94
C TRP A 77 11.23 9.80 -13.07
N TRP A 78 10.49 9.26 -12.11
CA TRP A 78 10.91 8.06 -11.40
C TRP A 78 10.61 6.82 -12.23
N ALA A 79 11.67 6.11 -12.65
CA ALA A 79 11.56 4.83 -13.34
C ALA A 79 11.86 3.70 -12.35
N MET A 80 10.89 2.82 -12.10
CA MET A 80 11.12 1.59 -11.35
C MET A 80 12.02 0.66 -12.16
N GLU A 81 13.13 0.24 -11.56
CA GLU A 81 14.07 -0.72 -12.16
C GLU A 81 13.77 -2.15 -11.74
N SER A 82 13.53 -2.33 -10.46
CA SER A 82 13.36 -3.64 -9.86
C SER A 82 12.52 -3.52 -8.60
N PHE A 83 11.97 -4.65 -8.19
CA PHE A 83 11.28 -4.78 -6.92
C PHE A 83 11.50 -6.18 -6.34
N GLN A 84 11.37 -6.28 -5.02
CA GLN A 84 11.30 -7.54 -4.31
C GLN A 84 10.14 -7.51 -3.32
N THR A 85 9.31 -8.55 -3.33
CA THR A 85 8.18 -8.68 -2.40
C THR A 85 8.52 -9.63 -1.27
N GLN A 86 8.10 -9.30 -0.06
CA GLN A 86 8.12 -10.19 1.09
C GLN A 86 6.82 -10.10 1.88
N THR A 87 6.47 -11.16 2.62
CA THR A 87 5.29 -11.15 3.47
C THR A 87 5.58 -10.37 4.75
N VAL A 88 4.66 -9.50 5.14
CA VAL A 88 4.74 -8.80 6.43
C VAL A 88 4.47 -9.79 7.54
N ASP A 89 5.41 -9.89 8.48
CA ASP A 89 5.20 -10.63 9.72
C ASP A 89 4.20 -9.88 10.60
N SER A 90 2.93 -10.27 10.49
CA SER A 90 1.83 -9.63 11.22
C SER A 90 1.95 -9.81 12.73
N GLU A 91 2.53 -10.92 13.20
CA GLU A 91 2.72 -11.16 14.63
C GLU A 91 3.77 -10.20 15.18
N LYS A 92 4.88 -10.05 14.46
CA LYS A 92 5.92 -9.07 14.78
C LYS A 92 5.37 -7.65 14.77
N ALA A 93 4.58 -7.29 13.75
CA ALA A 93 3.97 -5.97 13.66
C ALA A 93 3.03 -5.66 14.85
N LEU A 94 2.20 -6.62 15.26
CA LEU A 94 1.31 -6.48 16.42
C LEU A 94 2.05 -6.37 17.76
N SER A 95 3.31 -6.80 17.81
CA SER A 95 4.16 -6.67 19.01
C SER A 95 4.75 -5.26 19.21
N TRP A 96 4.48 -4.32 18.29
CA TRP A 96 4.86 -2.91 18.42
C TRP A 96 4.56 -2.34 19.82
N ASN A 97 5.49 -1.56 20.38
CA ASN A 97 5.43 -1.10 21.77
C ASN A 97 4.60 0.18 21.99
N GLY A 98 4.15 0.85 20.93
CA GLY A 98 3.44 2.13 21.01
C GLY A 98 4.30 3.37 20.71
N GLU A 99 5.61 3.21 20.51
CA GLU A 99 6.52 4.31 20.22
C GLU A 99 6.80 4.44 18.73
N THR A 100 6.72 5.66 18.20
CA THR A 100 6.92 5.97 16.78
C THR A 100 8.31 6.57 16.49
N THR A 101 9.30 6.29 17.33
CA THR A 101 10.70 6.62 17.01
C THR A 101 11.22 5.64 15.97
N ALA A 102 12.15 6.08 15.11
CA ALA A 102 12.71 5.21 14.07
C ALA A 102 13.33 3.93 14.67
N GLU A 103 14.06 4.05 15.78
CA GLU A 103 14.68 2.92 16.48
C GLU A 103 13.65 1.88 16.96
N SER A 104 12.53 2.33 17.53
CA SER A 104 11.51 1.44 18.07
C SER A 104 10.60 0.84 16.99
N ALA A 105 10.20 1.67 16.02
CA ALA A 105 9.16 1.31 15.08
C ALA A 105 9.65 0.58 13.82
N LEU A 106 10.85 0.90 13.31
CA LEU A 106 11.38 0.25 12.09
C LEU A 106 11.37 -1.29 12.14
N PRO A 107 11.67 -1.95 13.28
CA PRO A 107 11.65 -3.40 13.36
C PRO A 107 10.24 -4.03 13.30
N THR A 108 9.18 -3.29 13.63
CA THR A 108 7.82 -3.82 13.83
C THR A 108 6.80 -3.23 12.85
N ILE A 109 6.64 -1.90 12.84
CA ILE A 109 5.71 -1.15 11.98
C ILE A 109 6.45 -0.05 11.20
N PRO A 110 7.38 -0.41 10.30
CA PRO A 110 8.25 0.55 9.63
C PRO A 110 7.51 1.67 8.89
N TRP A 111 6.30 1.41 8.39
CA TRP A 111 5.48 2.39 7.69
C TRP A 111 5.05 3.60 8.52
N CYS A 112 5.20 3.60 9.86
CA CYS A 112 4.88 4.78 10.68
C CYS A 112 6.02 5.81 10.77
N VAL A 113 7.24 5.44 10.36
CA VAL A 113 8.46 6.27 10.45
C VAL A 113 9.17 6.47 9.12
N LEU A 114 8.85 5.66 8.12
CA LEU A 114 9.38 5.84 6.79
C LEU A 114 8.79 7.10 6.15
N LEU A 115 9.67 7.95 5.63
CA LEU A 115 9.30 9.20 4.98
C LEU A 115 8.95 8.97 3.52
N THR A 116 7.89 9.63 3.07
CA THR A 116 7.59 9.81 1.66
C THR A 116 8.24 11.10 1.18
N SER A 117 9.19 11.01 0.25
CA SER A 117 9.44 12.10 -0.69
C SER A 117 8.60 11.79 -1.92
N TRP A 118 7.91 12.79 -2.49
CA TRP A 118 7.16 12.74 -3.77
C TRP A 118 6.01 11.71 -3.92
N GLU A 119 5.92 10.72 -3.04
CA GLU A 119 4.88 9.68 -3.01
C GLU A 119 3.68 10.14 -2.17
N PRO A 120 2.44 9.94 -2.64
CA PRO A 120 1.25 10.30 -1.85
C PRO A 120 1.04 9.38 -0.64
N SER A 121 1.57 8.15 -0.68
CA SER A 121 1.58 7.20 0.44
C SER A 121 2.60 6.07 0.22
N ILE A 122 2.94 5.35 1.28
CA ILE A 122 3.69 4.08 1.25
C ILE A 122 2.82 2.88 1.65
N CYS A 123 1.55 3.10 2.00
CA CYS A 123 0.60 2.06 2.39
C CYS A 123 -0.55 2.02 1.38
N TYR A 124 -0.87 0.82 0.89
CA TYR A 124 -1.84 0.64 -0.17
C TYR A 124 -2.77 -0.54 0.12
N TRP A 125 -3.98 -0.43 -0.40
CA TRP A 125 -4.95 -1.52 -0.47
C TRP A 125 -5.26 -1.82 -1.93
N VAL A 126 -5.41 -3.10 -2.29
CA VAL A 126 -5.70 -3.53 -3.67
C VAL A 126 -6.93 -4.43 -3.71
N ASP A 127 -7.84 -4.19 -4.65
CA ASP A 127 -9.03 -5.02 -4.87
C ASP A 127 -8.74 -6.25 -5.75
N SER A 128 -9.76 -7.09 -5.97
CA SER A 128 -9.67 -8.27 -6.84
C SER A 128 -9.41 -7.93 -8.32
N HIS A 129 -9.75 -6.71 -8.76
CA HIS A 129 -9.53 -6.25 -10.14
C HIS A 129 -8.18 -5.56 -10.33
N GLY A 130 -7.42 -5.36 -9.25
CA GLY A 130 -6.14 -4.66 -9.27
C GLY A 130 -6.23 -3.15 -9.11
N ILE A 131 -7.41 -2.60 -8.85
CA ILE A 131 -7.54 -1.19 -8.48
C ILE A 131 -6.94 -1.03 -7.08
N TYR A 132 -6.24 0.08 -6.86
CA TYR A 132 -5.60 0.37 -5.58
C TYR A 132 -6.10 1.69 -4.99
N ASP A 133 -6.04 1.80 -3.67
CA ASP A 133 -6.19 3.07 -2.94
C ASP A 133 -5.03 3.25 -1.96
N ALA A 134 -4.68 4.51 -1.71
CA ALA A 134 -3.69 4.89 -0.72
C ALA A 134 -4.32 4.88 0.68
N LEU A 135 -3.63 4.26 1.62
CA LEU A 135 -4.00 4.26 3.03
C LEU A 135 -3.07 5.16 3.82
N ASP A 136 -3.63 5.83 4.83
CA ASP A 136 -2.79 6.45 5.85
C ASP A 136 -2.27 5.39 6.83
N PHE A 137 -1.34 5.81 7.70
CA PHE A 137 -0.75 4.97 8.74
C PHE A 137 -1.81 4.25 9.60
N ASN A 138 -2.84 4.98 10.01
CA ASN A 138 -3.86 4.50 10.93
C ASN A 138 -4.76 3.45 10.26
N ALA A 139 -5.23 3.72 9.04
CA ALA A 139 -6.03 2.80 8.25
C ALA A 139 -5.29 1.50 7.95
N PHE A 140 -3.98 1.56 7.64
CA PHE A 140 -3.17 0.37 7.41
C PHE A 140 -2.97 -0.47 8.68
N CYS A 141 -2.75 0.19 9.83
CA CYS A 141 -2.65 -0.47 11.13
C CYS A 141 -3.97 -1.12 11.56
N GLU A 142 -5.10 -0.44 11.37
CA GLU A 142 -6.42 -1.00 11.62
C GLU A 142 -6.68 -2.23 10.75
N LEU A 143 -6.35 -2.16 9.46
CA LEU A 143 -6.48 -3.26 8.53
C LEU A 143 -5.66 -4.49 8.99
N LEU A 144 -4.40 -4.30 9.40
CA LEU A 144 -3.58 -5.36 10.01
C LEU A 144 -4.28 -6.01 11.21
N ALA A 145 -4.76 -5.20 12.16
CA ALA A 145 -5.39 -5.69 13.39
C ALA A 145 -6.70 -6.43 13.12
N PHE A 146 -7.53 -5.92 12.19
CA PHE A 146 -8.81 -6.53 11.87
C PHE A 146 -8.65 -7.83 11.07
N ARG A 147 -7.69 -7.89 10.12
CA ARG A 147 -7.38 -9.13 9.40
C ARG A 147 -6.81 -10.22 10.29
N TRP A 148 -6.01 -9.85 11.29
CA TRP A 148 -5.55 -10.80 12.29
C TRP A 148 -6.73 -11.51 12.99
N ALA A 149 -7.77 -10.75 13.36
CA ALA A 149 -8.96 -11.29 13.99
C ALA A 149 -9.79 -12.18 13.03
N GLU A 150 -9.93 -11.78 11.76
CA GLU A 150 -10.66 -12.57 10.76
C GLU A 150 -9.99 -13.90 10.42
N GLN A 151 -8.67 -13.98 10.54
CA GLN A 151 -7.90 -15.23 10.38
C GLN A 151 -8.11 -16.23 11.54
N GLY A 152 -8.97 -15.91 12.53
CA GLY A 152 -9.22 -16.76 13.68
C GLY A 152 -8.06 -16.81 14.67
N LYS A 153 -7.12 -15.86 14.60
CA LYS A 153 -5.99 -15.75 15.53
C LYS A 153 -6.43 -15.12 16.87
N PRO A 154 -5.64 -15.27 17.95
CA PRO A 154 -5.95 -14.67 19.24
C PRO A 154 -6.16 -13.16 19.14
N VAL A 155 -7.34 -12.68 19.53
CA VAL A 155 -7.78 -11.29 19.31
C VAL A 155 -7.12 -10.30 20.27
N GLU A 156 -6.56 -10.78 21.37
CA GLU A 156 -5.92 -9.98 22.41
C GLU A 156 -4.73 -9.19 21.86
N ALA A 157 -3.93 -9.79 20.97
CA ALA A 157 -2.81 -9.10 20.32
C ALA A 157 -3.30 -7.92 19.46
N ALA A 158 -4.37 -8.12 18.69
CA ALA A 158 -4.97 -7.07 17.87
C ALA A 158 -5.59 -5.95 18.71
N ARG A 159 -6.26 -6.31 19.82
CA ARG A 159 -6.83 -5.33 20.76
C ARG A 159 -5.76 -4.51 21.47
N GLU A 160 -4.69 -5.16 21.94
CA GLU A 160 -3.59 -4.45 22.60
C GLU A 160 -2.84 -3.55 21.61
N PHE A 161 -2.67 -3.99 20.37
CA PHE A 161 -2.14 -3.14 19.31
C PHE A 161 -3.00 -1.89 19.08
N LEU A 162 -4.33 -2.04 19.01
CA LEU A 162 -5.23 -0.89 18.90
C LEU A 162 -5.23 -0.03 20.16
N ARG A 163 -5.04 -0.60 21.36
CA ARG A 163 -4.92 0.16 22.61
C ARG A 163 -3.71 1.08 22.60
N LYS A 164 -2.60 0.63 22.01
CA LYS A 164 -1.40 1.45 21.82
C LYS A 164 -1.62 2.54 20.77
N LEU A 165 -2.32 2.21 19.68
CA LEU A 165 -2.63 3.15 18.60
C LEU A 165 -3.67 4.21 19.00
N TYR A 166 -4.66 3.82 19.80
CA TYR A 166 -5.81 4.63 20.21
C TYR A 166 -6.15 4.45 21.70
N PRO A 167 -5.34 4.98 22.64
CA PRO A 167 -5.49 4.74 24.07
C PRO A 167 -6.91 4.96 24.61
N ASP A 168 -7.60 5.99 24.12
CA ASP A 168 -8.92 6.39 24.61
C ASP A 168 -10.10 5.94 23.73
N ALA A 169 -9.83 5.30 22.59
CA ALA A 169 -10.87 4.97 21.60
C ALA A 169 -10.83 3.53 21.09
N TRP A 170 -9.84 2.72 21.49
CA TRP A 170 -9.62 1.39 20.93
C TRP A 170 -10.83 0.45 21.03
N GLU A 171 -11.60 0.50 22.13
CA GLU A 171 -12.81 -0.34 22.29
C GLU A 171 -13.86 0.00 21.24
N ARG A 172 -14.08 1.30 21.02
CA ARG A 172 -15.02 1.79 20.00
C ARG A 172 -14.55 1.37 18.61
N ILE A 173 -13.28 1.59 18.29
CA ILE A 173 -12.67 1.19 17.01
C ILE A 173 -12.80 -0.32 16.77
N TRP A 174 -12.57 -1.15 17.79
CA TRP A 174 -12.72 -2.60 17.72
C TRP A 174 -14.17 -3.04 17.50
N ASN A 175 -15.11 -2.39 18.18
CA ASN A 175 -16.54 -2.69 18.05
C ASN A 175 -17.09 -2.27 16.68
N GLU A 176 -16.58 -1.19 16.11
CA GLU A 176 -16.92 -0.68 14.77
C GLU A 176 -16.17 -1.40 13.63
N ARG A 177 -15.29 -2.36 13.92
CA ARG A 177 -14.31 -2.90 12.94
C ARG A 177 -14.90 -3.32 11.60
N LEU A 178 -16.08 -3.96 11.57
CA LEU A 178 -16.69 -4.42 10.32
C LEU A 178 -17.03 -3.24 9.41
N HIS A 179 -17.65 -2.20 9.97
CA HIS A 179 -17.97 -0.98 9.25
C HIS A 179 -16.69 -0.22 8.83
N ARG A 180 -15.67 -0.19 9.69
CA ARG A 180 -14.39 0.45 9.37
C ARG A 180 -13.66 -0.29 8.25
N MET A 181 -13.66 -1.62 8.27
CA MET A 181 -13.12 -2.44 7.18
C MET A 181 -13.85 -2.21 5.87
N GLU A 182 -15.18 -2.07 5.88
CA GLU A 182 -15.95 -1.71 4.68
C GLU A 182 -15.51 -0.35 4.12
N ASN A 183 -15.26 0.65 4.99
CA ASN A 183 -14.78 1.96 4.57
C ASN A 183 -13.33 1.95 4.07
N ILE A 184 -12.45 1.13 4.67
CA ILE A 184 -11.05 0.97 4.23
C ILE A 184 -10.97 0.17 2.92
N ALA A 185 -11.82 -0.85 2.77
CA ALA A 185 -11.88 -1.73 1.60
C ALA A 185 -12.81 -1.21 0.49
N CYS A 186 -13.33 0.01 0.64
CA CYS A 186 -13.97 0.73 -0.44
C CYS A 186 -12.86 1.51 -1.15
N ILE A 187 -12.60 1.19 -2.42
CA ILE A 187 -11.85 2.10 -3.28
C ILE A 187 -12.61 3.40 -3.20
N ARG A 188 -12.01 4.43 -2.57
CA ARG A 188 -12.54 5.77 -2.69
C ARG A 188 -12.59 6.01 -4.19
N GLU A 189 -13.81 6.05 -4.76
CA GLU A 189 -13.99 6.30 -6.18
C GLU A 189 -13.01 7.39 -6.52
N PRO A 190 -12.04 7.12 -7.40
CA PRO A 190 -11.37 8.27 -7.93
C PRO A 190 -12.51 8.95 -8.69
N ASN A 191 -12.69 10.22 -8.44
CA ASN A 191 -12.87 11.09 -9.59
C ASN A 191 -11.59 10.80 -10.40
N PRO A 192 -11.58 9.90 -11.41
CA PRO A 192 -10.32 9.47 -11.99
C PRO A 192 -9.71 10.71 -12.59
N ILE A 193 -8.58 11.14 -12.02
CA ILE A 193 -7.73 12.11 -12.67
C ILE A 193 -7.47 11.47 -14.04
N PRO A 194 -7.91 12.08 -15.17
CA PRO A 194 -7.93 11.42 -16.49
C PRO A 194 -6.58 10.89 -16.98
N VAL A 195 -5.52 11.19 -16.23
CA VAL A 195 -4.13 10.86 -16.48
C VAL A 195 -3.72 9.53 -15.83
N PHE A 196 -4.56 8.90 -15.00
CA PHE A 196 -4.22 7.65 -14.33
C PHE A 196 -4.43 6.43 -15.22
N ARG A 197 -3.41 5.58 -15.28
CA ARG A 197 -3.51 4.30 -15.98
C ARG A 197 -4.49 3.37 -15.30
N GLN A 198 -5.16 2.53 -16.08
CA GLN A 198 -6.08 1.50 -15.64
C GLN A 198 -5.40 0.12 -15.54
N PRO A 199 -5.93 -0.82 -14.72
CA PRO A 199 -5.42 -2.18 -14.65
C PRO A 199 -5.33 -2.85 -16.03
N GLY A 200 -4.15 -3.40 -16.34
CA GLY A 200 -3.92 -4.15 -17.58
C GLY A 200 -3.49 -3.31 -18.79
N GLU A 201 -3.41 -1.99 -18.69
CA GLU A 201 -2.94 -1.13 -19.78
C GLU A 201 -1.45 -1.32 -20.08
N ARG A 202 -1.12 -1.78 -21.30
CA ARG A 202 0.25 -2.02 -21.77
C ARG A 202 0.79 -0.86 -22.64
N PRO A 203 2.12 -0.65 -22.71
CA PRO A 203 3.18 -1.37 -21.97
C PRO A 203 3.26 -0.90 -20.51
N TRP A 204 3.63 -1.79 -19.59
CA TRP A 204 3.85 -1.42 -18.17
C TRP A 204 5.17 -0.67 -18.03
N THR A 205 5.08 0.66 -18.00
CA THR A 205 6.26 1.53 -17.89
C THR A 205 5.95 2.66 -16.92
N SER A 206 6.79 2.82 -15.91
CA SER A 206 6.69 3.93 -14.95
C SER A 206 7.39 5.21 -15.41
N GLY A 207 8.37 5.08 -16.32
CA GLY A 207 9.15 6.19 -16.86
C GLY A 207 8.39 7.02 -17.90
N PRO A 208 9.05 8.04 -18.50
CA PRO A 208 8.41 8.93 -19.46
C PRO A 208 7.86 8.10 -20.63
N PRO A 209 6.68 8.46 -21.18
CA PRO A 209 6.22 7.85 -22.41
C PRO A 209 7.31 8.05 -23.47
N GLN A 210 7.79 6.95 -24.05
CA GLN A 210 8.74 7.04 -25.14
C GLN A 210 8.02 7.68 -26.32
N SER A 211 8.56 8.79 -26.85
CA SER A 211 8.07 9.34 -28.12
C SER A 211 8.22 8.26 -29.20
N PRO A 212 7.21 8.09 -30.08
CA PRO A 212 7.28 7.14 -31.18
C PRO A 212 8.44 7.43 -32.15
#